data_AF-A0A1R0ZZH8-F1
#
_entry.id   AF-A0A1R0ZZH8-F1
#
_cell.length_a   1.000
_cell.length_b   1.000
_cell.length_c   1.000
_cell.angle_alpha   90.00
_cell.angle_beta   90.00
_cell.angle_gamma   90.00
#
_symmetry.space_group_name_H-M   'P 1'
#
loop_
_entity.id
_entity.type
_entity.pdbx_description
1 polymer ?
#
loop_
_entity_poly.entity_id
_entity_poly.type
_entity_poly.pdbx_seq_one_letter_code
_entity_poly.pdbx_strand_id
1 'polypeptide(L)'
;MKKYMFVDQKQKVAVEKRLKDYNNLTADIWDYLEEAGFLFHGTVRDWSAIFFQETYYVLHHFIKDQPQMECILANSGMRWEMIFERKSNAGALFSFLEQIGFDMYIPVQAMIDAILDDGEDWHYQSPKHKFQMYCFHSSCSLHIEVYMQNLIPPYGANREPQPYPEDRCQPFLDFNVFTLEKGKMGRARVTEGETLDILEALDEDLLEETRKRIKKIYDENTRIGLLNSGGKDSRTVTQLMLEHAIKNPDSTKKIMVISADTLVENPGVTSLIHDLKNALAEALPWVEYHIVEPREDNTLLVCIIGKGYQAPSVTFKYCVRRLKIEPAREFLEAVFLAVGVEDTCLVMGSRDNESGNRKRSLQKYFGDDFYGHHPVGAIRTASPIRDWTSQEVVTYLAFNRAPWSRYGARNTELLAFYGAAAGSECPLGAAVVNDNEAMMQCGKSARTGCYLCTISSDRSMGNLLSSFPEYEKYYRFRGILKAIGQDIRYGGMVGLQRVGISKIGSGIGDLTIDSRSHLLEAMIKLGIEWRHSEIRTAYQMVLQRETIEGFPVTRRFREAIYTMLGITGVFRGLSFHPIFDPYGTGVDQFTEEDEVAVQRILEEKNKFMVKA
;
A
#
# COMPACT_ATOMS: atom_id res chain seq x y z
N MET A 1 -5.10 14.39 28.25
CA MET A 1 -5.00 14.26 26.77
C MET A 1 -4.44 15.53 26.17
N LYS A 2 -3.56 15.45 25.17
CA LYS A 2 -3.14 16.63 24.38
C LYS A 2 -4.28 16.95 23.40
N LYS A 3 -4.93 18.11 23.53
CA LYS A 3 -5.94 18.56 22.55
C LYS A 3 -5.32 18.60 21.15
N TYR A 4 -6.09 18.20 20.13
CA TYR A 4 -5.65 18.37 18.75
C TYR A 4 -5.49 19.86 18.45
N MET A 5 -4.35 20.20 17.85
CA MET A 5 -4.11 21.54 17.33
C MET A 5 -4.14 21.50 15.81
N PHE A 6 -4.92 22.40 15.23
CA PHE A 6 -4.83 22.63 13.80
C PHE A 6 -3.52 23.28 13.45
N VAL A 7 -2.89 22.78 12.40
CA VAL A 7 -1.65 23.34 11.86
C VAL A 7 -1.79 23.61 10.38
N ASP A 8 -1.28 24.77 9.98
CA ASP A 8 -1.13 25.15 8.59
C ASP A 8 -0.08 24.25 7.94
N GLN A 9 -0.56 23.22 7.25
CA GLN A 9 0.30 22.30 6.55
C GLN A 9 0.51 22.76 5.11
N LYS A 10 1.78 22.74 4.66
CA LYS A 10 2.18 23.13 3.30
C LYS A 10 1.88 22.06 2.22
N GLN A 11 1.27 20.92 2.57
CA GLN A 11 0.86 19.96 1.55
C GLN A 11 -0.30 20.57 0.76
N LYS A 12 0.02 21.07 -0.44
CA LYS A 12 -0.96 21.55 -1.39
C LYS A 12 -1.46 20.36 -2.19
N VAL A 13 -2.74 20.01 -2.03
CA VAL A 13 -3.43 19.32 -3.12
C VAL A 13 -3.53 20.34 -4.26
N ALA A 14 -3.17 19.93 -5.48
CA ALA A 14 -3.34 20.78 -6.64
C ALA A 14 -4.84 20.99 -6.85
N VAL A 15 -5.32 22.17 -6.48
CA VAL A 15 -6.72 22.54 -6.67
C VAL A 15 -6.86 23.10 -8.08
N GLU A 16 -7.47 22.34 -8.98
CA GLU A 16 -7.64 22.75 -10.38
C GLU A 16 -9.04 23.34 -10.62
N LYS A 17 -9.25 23.97 -11.77
CA LYS A 17 -10.57 24.39 -12.26
C LYS A 17 -10.89 23.54 -13.48
N ARG A 18 -11.61 22.43 -13.31
CA ARG A 18 -11.88 21.49 -14.40
C ARG A 18 -13.32 21.02 -14.45
N LEU A 19 -14.23 21.93 -14.83
CA LEU A 19 -15.64 21.59 -14.95
C LEU A 19 -16.09 21.09 -16.33
N LYS A 20 -15.27 21.25 -17.37
CA LYS A 20 -15.58 20.78 -18.72
C LYS A 20 -15.82 19.27 -18.84
N ASP A 21 -15.36 18.50 -17.85
CA ASP A 21 -15.49 17.04 -17.84
C ASP A 21 -16.84 16.58 -17.26
N TYR A 22 -17.64 17.47 -16.67
CA TYR A 22 -18.93 17.15 -16.07
C TYR A 22 -20.05 17.18 -17.10
N ASN A 23 -21.05 16.30 -16.93
CA ASN A 23 -22.19 16.20 -17.85
C ASN A 23 -23.24 17.31 -17.57
N ASN A 24 -24.22 17.46 -18.47
CA ASN A 24 -25.27 18.48 -18.35
C ASN A 24 -26.03 18.42 -17.02
N LEU A 25 -26.38 17.22 -16.53
CA LEU A 25 -27.07 17.06 -15.25
C LEU A 25 -26.23 17.55 -14.08
N THR A 26 -24.91 17.36 -14.15
CA THR A 26 -24.03 17.91 -13.14
C THR A 26 -24.03 19.43 -13.22
N ALA A 27 -24.04 20.04 -14.40
CA ALA A 27 -24.12 21.50 -14.53
C ALA A 27 -25.35 22.07 -13.81
N ASP A 28 -26.51 21.42 -13.93
CA ASP A 28 -27.73 21.81 -13.20
C ASP A 28 -27.52 21.81 -11.67
N ILE A 29 -26.75 20.85 -11.13
CA ILE A 29 -26.38 20.80 -9.71
C ILE A 29 -25.47 21.98 -9.34
N TRP A 30 -24.52 22.32 -10.20
CA TRP A 30 -23.62 23.45 -9.95
C TRP A 30 -24.35 24.80 -10.00
N ASP A 31 -25.28 24.95 -10.94
CA ASP A 31 -26.13 26.15 -11.06
C ASP A 31 -27.02 26.29 -9.83
N TYR A 32 -27.65 25.19 -9.38
CA TYR A 32 -28.39 25.17 -8.11
C TYR A 32 -27.52 25.58 -6.93
N LEU A 33 -26.30 25.04 -6.80
CA LEU A 33 -25.39 25.37 -5.70
C LEU A 33 -25.01 26.87 -5.71
N GLU A 34 -24.79 27.46 -6.88
CA GLU A 34 -24.54 28.90 -7.01
C GLU A 34 -25.76 29.74 -6.60
N GLU A 35 -26.94 29.41 -7.12
CA GLU A 35 -28.20 30.11 -6.81
C GLU A 35 -28.58 29.99 -5.33
N ALA A 36 -28.32 28.83 -4.72
CA ALA A 36 -28.55 28.56 -3.30
C ALA A 36 -27.50 29.22 -2.38
N GLY A 37 -26.48 29.89 -2.94
CA GLY A 37 -25.50 30.67 -2.18
C GLY A 37 -24.36 29.85 -1.57
N PHE A 38 -24.08 28.66 -2.09
CA PHE A 38 -22.86 27.94 -1.71
C PHE A 38 -21.62 28.71 -2.20
N LEU A 39 -20.54 28.62 -1.45
CA LEU A 39 -19.25 29.18 -1.84
C LEU A 39 -18.37 28.08 -2.40
N PHE A 40 -17.82 28.28 -3.60
CA PHE A 40 -16.93 27.30 -4.22
C PHE A 40 -15.51 27.42 -3.66
N HIS A 41 -14.92 26.32 -3.19
CA HIS A 41 -13.55 26.30 -2.63
C HIS A 41 -12.52 25.60 -3.55
N GLY A 42 -12.97 25.05 -4.68
CA GLY A 42 -12.13 24.43 -5.70
C GLY A 42 -12.37 22.92 -5.88
N THR A 43 -11.64 22.30 -6.82
CA THR A 43 -11.66 20.84 -7.02
C THR A 43 -10.37 20.16 -6.52
N VAL A 44 -10.50 19.07 -5.75
CA VAL A 44 -9.36 18.30 -5.21
C VAL A 44 -8.78 17.35 -6.27
N ARG A 45 -9.66 16.85 -7.13
CA ARG A 45 -9.41 15.94 -8.26
C ARG A 45 -10.36 16.32 -9.38
N ASP A 46 -10.13 15.79 -10.57
CA ASP A 46 -11.01 15.99 -11.76
C ASP A 46 -12.49 15.65 -11.52
N TRP A 47 -12.79 14.96 -10.43
CA TRP A 47 -14.11 14.44 -10.09
C TRP A 47 -14.57 14.80 -8.67
N SER A 48 -13.84 15.65 -7.93
CA SER A 48 -14.21 16.05 -6.56
C SER A 48 -14.25 17.57 -6.43
N ALA A 49 -15.40 18.13 -6.07
CA ALA A 49 -15.56 19.56 -5.83
C ALA A 49 -15.94 19.84 -4.37
N ILE A 50 -15.45 20.95 -3.83
CA ILE A 50 -15.69 21.37 -2.45
C ILE A 50 -16.46 22.69 -2.45
N PHE A 51 -17.54 22.70 -1.66
CA PHE A 51 -18.42 23.83 -1.46
C PHE A 51 -18.58 24.13 0.04
N PHE A 52 -18.96 25.35 0.37
CA PHE A 52 -19.20 25.77 1.74
C PHE A 52 -20.50 26.56 1.85
N GLN A 53 -21.37 26.14 2.77
CA GLN A 53 -22.54 26.89 3.20
C GLN A 53 -22.85 26.50 4.64
N GLU A 54 -22.36 27.31 5.59
CA GLU A 54 -22.29 27.03 7.05
C GLU A 54 -21.38 25.84 7.41
N THR A 55 -21.40 24.77 6.62
CA THR A 55 -20.58 23.57 6.70
C THR A 55 -19.97 23.26 5.32
N TYR A 56 -18.92 22.43 5.28
CA TYR A 56 -18.33 22.00 4.01
C TYR A 56 -19.06 20.80 3.41
N TYR A 57 -19.26 20.87 2.11
CA TYR A 57 -19.82 19.82 1.28
C TYR A 57 -18.79 19.39 0.25
N VAL A 58 -18.59 18.08 0.09
CA VAL A 58 -17.71 17.53 -0.93
C VAL A 58 -18.53 16.66 -1.86
N LEU A 59 -18.57 17.02 -3.13
CA LEU A 59 -19.29 16.28 -4.17
C LEU A 59 -18.28 15.51 -5.03
N HIS A 60 -18.24 14.19 -4.83
CA HIS A 60 -17.49 13.26 -5.65
C HIS A 60 -18.37 12.74 -6.79
N HIS A 61 -17.85 12.78 -8.01
CA HIS A 61 -18.58 12.40 -9.21
C HIS A 61 -17.96 11.17 -9.86
N PHE A 62 -18.83 10.26 -10.29
CA PHE A 62 -18.46 9.12 -11.11
C PHE A 62 -18.80 9.46 -12.56
N ILE A 63 -17.89 10.19 -13.22
CA ILE A 63 -18.12 10.79 -14.55
C ILE A 63 -18.02 9.75 -15.66
N LYS A 64 -16.88 9.06 -15.75
CA LYS A 64 -16.55 8.10 -16.83
C LYS A 64 -16.62 6.64 -16.38
N ASP A 65 -16.80 6.42 -15.09
CA ASP A 65 -16.79 5.11 -14.46
C ASP A 65 -18.11 4.90 -13.72
N GLN A 66 -18.61 3.67 -13.68
CA GLN A 66 -19.63 3.32 -12.69
C GLN A 66 -18.94 2.94 -11.38
N PRO A 67 -19.46 3.37 -10.22
CA PRO A 67 -18.91 2.97 -8.94
C PRO A 67 -19.04 1.45 -8.77
N GLN A 68 -18.02 0.84 -8.17
CA GLN A 68 -18.06 -0.59 -7.88
C GLN A 68 -19.01 -0.81 -6.70
N MET A 69 -20.19 -1.37 -6.98
CA MET A 69 -21.23 -1.56 -5.96
C MET A 69 -20.76 -2.39 -4.76
N GLU A 70 -19.82 -3.32 -4.95
CA GLU A 70 -19.21 -4.10 -3.85
C GLU A 70 -18.30 -3.28 -2.92
N CYS A 71 -17.87 -2.10 -3.36
CA CYS A 71 -17.07 -1.15 -2.57
C CYS A 71 -17.93 -0.05 -1.94
N ILE A 72 -19.24 -0.08 -2.16
CA ILE A 72 -20.22 0.80 -1.51
C ILE A 72 -20.84 0.02 -0.35
N LEU A 73 -20.99 0.70 0.78
CA LEU A 73 -21.58 0.12 1.97
C LEU A 73 -23.07 -0.18 1.76
N ALA A 74 -23.60 -1.10 2.57
CA ALA A 74 -25.03 -1.37 2.59
C ALA A 74 -25.83 -0.10 2.92
N ASN A 75 -26.94 0.09 2.19
CA ASN A 75 -27.90 1.13 2.47
C ASN A 75 -28.58 0.84 3.83
N SER A 76 -28.69 1.87 4.67
CA SER A 76 -29.44 1.84 5.93
C SER A 76 -30.94 1.66 5.73
N GLY A 77 -31.44 1.95 4.52
CA GLY A 77 -32.88 1.97 4.20
C GLY A 77 -33.62 3.17 4.80
N MET A 78 -32.89 4.10 5.43
CA MET A 78 -33.47 5.34 5.95
C MET A 78 -33.52 6.41 4.87
N ARG A 79 -34.47 7.32 5.04
CA ARG A 79 -34.64 8.51 4.22
C ARG A 79 -33.85 9.67 4.80
N TRP A 80 -33.33 10.55 3.95
CA TRP A 80 -32.53 11.70 4.39
C TRP A 80 -33.34 12.68 5.24
N GLU A 81 -34.67 12.74 5.07
CA GLU A 81 -35.56 13.59 5.87
C GLU A 81 -35.64 13.20 7.34
N MET A 82 -35.20 12.00 7.70
CA MET A 82 -35.10 11.57 9.10
C MET A 82 -33.90 12.20 9.80
N ILE A 83 -32.94 12.72 9.04
CA ILE A 83 -31.65 13.24 9.53
C ILE A 83 -31.60 14.76 9.35
N PHE A 84 -32.02 15.27 8.19
CA PHE A 84 -31.96 16.69 7.85
C PHE A 84 -33.35 17.28 7.68
N GLU A 85 -33.59 18.43 8.30
CA GLU A 85 -34.78 19.22 8.02
C GLU A 85 -34.80 19.68 6.56
N ARG A 86 -35.95 19.62 5.89
CA ARG A 86 -36.08 20.02 4.48
C ARG A 86 -35.65 21.46 4.19
N LYS A 87 -35.72 22.34 5.19
CA LYS A 87 -35.33 23.76 5.08
C LYS A 87 -33.84 24.00 5.36
N SER A 88 -33.12 23.00 5.91
CA SER A 88 -31.67 23.11 6.11
C SER A 88 -30.94 23.10 4.77
N ASN A 89 -29.72 23.64 4.73
CA ASN A 89 -28.91 23.69 3.50
C ASN A 89 -28.71 22.28 2.89
N ALA A 90 -28.41 21.28 3.73
CA ALA A 90 -28.28 19.89 3.32
C ALA A 90 -29.62 19.30 2.84
N GLY A 91 -30.71 19.54 3.56
CA GLY A 91 -32.05 19.04 3.19
C GLY A 91 -32.59 19.66 1.90
N ALA A 92 -32.29 20.92 1.64
CA ALA A 92 -32.64 21.60 0.38
C ALA A 92 -31.87 21.00 -0.81
N LEU A 93 -30.55 20.79 -0.66
CA LEU A 93 -29.71 20.12 -1.66
C LEU A 93 -30.24 18.70 -1.95
N PHE A 94 -30.54 17.91 -0.92
CA PHE A 94 -31.07 16.56 -1.13
C PHE A 94 -32.49 16.57 -1.74
N SER A 95 -33.34 17.54 -1.39
CA SER A 95 -34.64 17.71 -2.04
C SER A 95 -34.49 18.01 -3.53
N PHE A 96 -33.54 18.88 -3.91
CA PHE A 96 -33.26 19.21 -5.29
C PHE A 96 -32.77 18.00 -6.08
N LEU A 97 -31.83 17.24 -5.53
CA LEU A 97 -31.32 16.02 -6.16
C LEU A 97 -32.42 14.96 -6.37
N GLU A 98 -33.33 14.79 -5.41
CA GLU A 98 -34.50 13.90 -5.55
C GLU A 98 -35.43 14.40 -6.67
N GLN A 99 -35.65 15.71 -6.79
CA GLN A 99 -36.50 16.32 -7.84
C GLN A 99 -35.95 16.13 -9.25
N ILE A 100 -34.63 16.21 -9.44
CA ILE A 100 -33.99 15.98 -10.74
C ILE A 100 -33.75 14.48 -11.01
N GLY A 101 -34.24 13.58 -10.14
CA GLY A 101 -34.36 12.15 -10.40
C GLY A 101 -33.27 11.26 -9.80
N PHE A 102 -32.48 11.73 -8.81
CA PHE A 102 -31.50 10.87 -8.15
C PHE A 102 -32.13 9.95 -7.10
N ASP A 103 -31.75 8.67 -7.13
CA ASP A 103 -31.99 7.71 -6.06
C ASP A 103 -30.90 7.83 -4.99
N MET A 104 -31.29 7.94 -3.71
CA MET A 104 -30.36 8.20 -2.60
C MET A 104 -30.17 7.02 -1.65
N TYR A 105 -28.92 6.81 -1.25
CA TYR A 105 -28.44 5.69 -0.47
C TYR A 105 -27.63 6.23 0.71
N ILE A 106 -28.14 6.05 1.93
CA ILE A 106 -27.42 6.42 3.16
C ILE A 106 -26.69 5.19 3.67
N PRO A 107 -25.34 5.15 3.64
CA PRO A 107 -24.60 4.09 4.28
C PRO A 107 -25.00 3.90 5.75
N VAL A 108 -25.09 2.64 6.20
CA VAL A 108 -25.41 2.31 7.62
C VAL A 108 -24.57 3.13 8.60
N GLN A 109 -23.28 3.31 8.33
CA GLN A 109 -22.43 4.05 9.26
C GLN A 109 -22.69 5.55 9.26
N ALA A 110 -22.97 6.15 8.10
CA ALA A 110 -23.36 7.56 8.04
C ALA A 110 -24.64 7.83 8.85
N MET A 111 -25.57 6.88 8.88
CA MET A 111 -26.76 6.94 9.74
C MET A 111 -26.40 6.83 11.23
N ILE A 112 -25.54 5.88 11.62
CA ILE A 112 -25.08 5.75 13.01
C ILE A 112 -24.40 7.03 13.47
N ASP A 113 -23.51 7.56 12.64
CA ASP A 113 -22.78 8.80 12.86
C ASP A 113 -23.72 10.00 13.04
N ALA A 114 -24.76 10.11 12.20
CA ALA A 114 -25.75 11.17 12.30
C ALA A 114 -26.66 11.09 13.54
N ILE A 115 -26.97 9.89 14.04
CA ILE A 115 -27.86 9.70 15.19
C ILE A 115 -27.13 9.88 16.51
N LEU A 116 -25.84 9.57 16.56
CA LEU A 116 -25.03 9.66 17.78
C LEU A 116 -24.55 11.08 18.11
N ASP A 117 -24.86 12.08 17.27
CA ASP A 117 -24.54 13.49 17.53
C ASP A 117 -25.45 14.05 18.64
N ASP A 118 -25.16 13.72 19.89
CA ASP A 118 -25.88 14.19 21.08
C ASP A 118 -25.51 15.64 21.47
N GLY A 119 -24.79 16.39 20.61
CA GLY A 119 -24.46 17.82 20.75
C GLY A 119 -23.49 18.20 21.87
N GLU A 120 -23.45 17.41 22.96
CA GLU A 120 -22.65 17.68 24.17
C GLU A 120 -21.33 16.88 24.24
N ASP A 121 -21.21 15.75 23.54
CA ASP A 121 -20.01 14.92 23.57
C ASP A 121 -18.98 15.39 22.53
N TRP A 122 -17.83 15.88 23.01
CA TRP A 122 -16.71 16.36 22.20
C TRP A 122 -16.17 15.30 21.23
N HIS A 123 -16.46 14.01 21.48
CA HIS A 123 -16.09 12.91 20.60
C HIS A 123 -16.73 13.01 19.20
N TYR A 124 -17.95 13.54 19.09
CA TYR A 124 -18.63 13.80 17.82
C TYR A 124 -18.25 15.16 17.19
N GLN A 125 -17.64 16.03 17.99
CA GLN A 125 -17.07 17.31 17.55
C GLN A 125 -15.66 17.19 16.94
N SER A 126 -15.22 15.96 16.68
CA SER A 126 -13.92 15.70 16.08
C SER A 126 -13.90 16.18 14.63
N PRO A 127 -12.86 16.92 14.19
CA PRO A 127 -12.86 17.55 12.88
C PRO A 127 -12.75 16.56 11.70
N LYS A 128 -12.59 15.27 12.00
CA LYS A 128 -12.55 14.19 11.01
C LYS A 128 -13.92 13.55 10.75
N HIS A 129 -14.96 13.95 11.48
CA HIS A 129 -16.30 13.43 11.31
C HIS A 129 -16.97 13.99 10.05
N LYS A 130 -17.71 13.16 9.33
CA LYS A 130 -18.47 13.55 8.13
C LYS A 130 -19.62 12.58 7.89
N PHE A 131 -20.74 13.12 7.45
CA PHE A 131 -21.87 12.35 6.95
C PHE A 131 -21.68 12.03 5.47
N GLN A 132 -22.15 10.87 5.02
CA GLN A 132 -21.94 10.38 3.66
C GLN A 132 -23.27 9.96 3.02
N MET A 133 -23.43 10.26 1.73
CA MET A 133 -24.60 9.93 0.94
C MET A 133 -24.17 9.52 -0.47
N TYR A 134 -24.65 8.38 -0.96
CA TYR A 134 -24.50 8.01 -2.36
C TYR A 134 -25.78 8.37 -3.12
N CYS A 135 -25.65 8.97 -4.31
CA CYS A 135 -26.78 9.33 -5.16
C CYS A 135 -26.57 8.74 -6.56
N PHE A 136 -27.56 8.05 -7.10
CA PHE A 136 -27.49 7.40 -8.40
C PHE A 136 -28.54 7.97 -9.35
N HIS A 137 -28.13 8.24 -10.58
CA HIS A 137 -29.01 8.62 -11.68
C HIS A 137 -28.63 7.80 -12.92
N SER A 138 -29.55 7.71 -13.89
CA SER A 138 -29.33 6.99 -15.16
C SER A 138 -28.09 7.44 -15.93
N SER A 139 -27.70 8.71 -15.76
CA SER A 139 -26.61 9.36 -16.51
C SER A 139 -25.31 9.58 -15.70
N CYS A 140 -25.34 9.47 -14.37
CA CYS A 140 -24.17 9.63 -13.50
C CYS A 140 -24.42 9.13 -12.07
N SER A 141 -23.35 8.96 -11.30
CA SER A 141 -23.44 8.70 -9.86
C SER A 141 -22.62 9.72 -9.08
N LEU A 142 -23.08 10.03 -7.87
CA LEU A 142 -22.47 11.00 -6.96
C LEU A 142 -22.25 10.35 -5.60
N HIS A 143 -21.22 10.81 -4.91
CA HIS A 143 -21.03 10.57 -3.49
C HIS A 143 -20.79 11.92 -2.81
N ILE A 144 -21.66 12.25 -1.85
CA ILE A 144 -21.72 13.54 -1.17
C ILE A 144 -21.26 13.35 0.27
N GLU A 145 -20.30 14.16 0.69
CA GLU A 145 -19.84 14.24 2.07
C GLU A 145 -20.24 15.56 2.69
N VAL A 146 -20.83 15.52 3.89
CA VAL A 146 -21.24 16.70 4.66
C VAL A 146 -20.44 16.76 5.96
N TYR A 147 -19.61 17.79 6.10
CA TYR A 147 -18.76 17.99 7.28
C TYR A 147 -19.50 18.83 8.33
N MET A 148 -20.42 18.18 9.05
CA MET A 148 -21.44 18.79 9.91
C MET A 148 -20.94 19.83 10.92
N GLN A 149 -19.68 19.75 11.38
CA GLN A 149 -19.19 20.60 12.47
C GLN A 149 -17.79 21.21 12.21
N ASN A 150 -17.31 21.19 10.96
CA ASN A 150 -15.94 21.61 10.64
C ASN A 150 -15.90 22.91 9.82
N LEU A 151 -15.14 23.90 10.29
CA LEU A 151 -14.91 25.18 9.61
C LEU A 151 -13.62 25.21 8.76
N ILE A 152 -12.88 24.09 8.71
CA ILE A 152 -11.65 23.98 7.93
C ILE A 152 -11.94 23.23 6.63
N PRO A 153 -11.50 23.77 5.47
CA PRO A 153 -11.70 23.11 4.18
C PRO A 153 -11.08 21.70 4.17
N PRO A 154 -11.84 20.66 3.78
CA PRO A 154 -11.33 19.31 3.68
C PRO A 154 -10.36 19.16 2.50
N TYR A 155 -9.57 18.09 2.53
CA TYR A 155 -8.68 17.63 1.47
C TYR A 155 -7.66 18.66 0.96
N GLY A 156 -7.36 19.72 1.72
CA GLY A 156 -6.43 20.75 1.26
C GLY A 156 -7.03 21.73 0.27
N ALA A 157 -8.36 21.88 0.23
CA ALA A 157 -9.04 22.94 -0.53
C ALA A 157 -8.56 24.34 -0.12
N ASN A 158 -8.84 25.34 -0.97
CA ASN A 158 -8.49 26.71 -0.68
C ASN A 158 -9.26 27.22 0.52
N ARG A 159 -8.58 28.03 1.35
CA ARG A 159 -9.21 28.70 2.50
C ARG A 159 -10.17 29.77 2.08
N GLU A 160 -9.78 30.55 1.07
CA GLU A 160 -10.61 31.57 0.49
C GLU A 160 -11.45 30.96 -0.65
N PRO A 161 -12.74 31.34 -0.75
CA PRO A 161 -13.58 30.95 -1.87
C PRO A 161 -12.94 31.36 -3.20
N GLN A 162 -13.05 30.47 -4.18
CA GLN A 162 -12.73 30.78 -5.56
C GLN A 162 -13.98 31.29 -6.28
N PRO A 163 -13.81 32.14 -7.30
CA PRO A 163 -14.94 32.49 -8.16
C PRO A 163 -15.48 31.24 -8.85
N TYR A 164 -16.80 31.17 -8.98
CA TYR A 164 -17.46 30.16 -9.78
C TYR A 164 -16.88 30.18 -11.20
N PRO A 165 -16.58 29.00 -11.79
CA PRO A 165 -16.03 28.94 -13.13
C PRO A 165 -17.06 29.39 -14.18
N GLU A 166 -16.60 30.19 -15.14
CA GLU A 166 -17.41 30.79 -16.21
C GLU A 166 -17.66 29.79 -17.37
N ASP A 167 -16.68 28.94 -17.69
CA ASP A 167 -16.79 27.93 -18.76
C ASP A 167 -17.33 26.60 -18.24
N ARG A 168 -18.64 26.55 -17.95
CA ARG A 168 -19.33 25.33 -17.47
C ARG A 168 -19.70 24.35 -18.58
N CYS A 169 -19.61 24.79 -19.84
CA CYS A 169 -20.15 24.07 -20.98
C CYS A 169 -19.12 23.94 -22.11
N GLN A 170 -18.68 22.72 -22.40
CA GLN A 170 -18.53 22.32 -23.79
C GLN A 170 -19.36 21.05 -24.00
N PRO A 171 -20.39 21.08 -24.84
CA PRO A 171 -21.12 19.86 -25.18
C PRO A 171 -20.12 18.91 -25.86
N PHE A 172 -19.94 17.72 -25.29
CA PHE A 172 -19.16 16.65 -25.91
C PHE A 172 -19.99 16.06 -27.06
N LEU A 173 -20.09 16.78 -28.18
CA LEU A 173 -20.61 16.30 -29.45
C LEU A 173 -19.43 15.79 -30.30
N ASP A 174 -18.76 14.75 -29.83
CA ASP A 174 -18.04 13.88 -30.76
C ASP A 174 -19.04 12.86 -31.31
N PHE A 175 -19.47 13.10 -32.55
CA PHE A 175 -20.04 12.06 -33.40
C PHE A 175 -19.01 10.94 -33.54
N ASN A 176 -19.12 9.90 -32.73
CA ASN A 176 -18.49 8.63 -33.05
C ASN A 176 -19.32 7.94 -34.13
N VAL A 177 -19.07 8.33 -35.38
CA VAL A 177 -19.12 7.39 -36.51
C VAL A 177 -18.27 6.20 -36.09
N PHE A 178 -18.76 4.98 -36.29
CA PHE A 178 -18.01 3.75 -36.12
C PHE A 178 -16.61 3.89 -36.71
N THR A 179 -15.67 4.18 -35.83
CA THR A 179 -14.26 4.08 -36.09
C THR A 179 -13.75 3.36 -34.87
N LEU A 180 -13.43 2.08 -35.05
CA LEU A 180 -12.52 1.38 -34.17
C LEU A 180 -11.28 2.27 -34.04
N GLU A 181 -11.20 3.06 -32.98
CA GLU A 181 -9.95 3.65 -32.58
C GLU A 181 -9.07 2.50 -32.10
N LYS A 182 -8.30 1.99 -33.06
CA LYS A 182 -6.96 1.48 -32.82
C LYS A 182 -6.28 2.50 -31.90
N GLY A 183 -6.17 2.15 -30.63
CA GLY A 183 -5.45 2.96 -29.65
C GLY A 183 -4.15 3.42 -30.25
N LYS A 184 -3.90 4.74 -30.20
CA LYS A 184 -2.67 5.37 -30.67
C LYS A 184 -1.49 4.55 -30.19
N MET A 185 -0.84 3.87 -31.13
CA MET A 185 0.54 3.45 -30.96
C MET A 185 1.30 4.74 -30.67
N GLY A 186 1.66 4.93 -29.40
CA GLY A 186 2.88 5.67 -29.14
C GLY A 186 3.93 5.04 -30.07
N ARG A 187 4.60 5.86 -30.88
CA ARG A 187 5.91 5.44 -31.36
C ARG A 187 6.74 5.22 -30.10
N ALA A 188 6.70 4.00 -29.59
CA ALA A 188 7.84 3.43 -28.94
C ALA A 188 8.95 3.68 -29.94
N ARG A 189 9.89 4.55 -29.59
CA ARG A 189 11.25 4.30 -30.03
C ARG A 189 11.50 2.88 -29.55
N VAL A 190 11.46 1.95 -30.50
CA VAL A 190 12.15 0.68 -30.35
C VAL A 190 13.57 1.10 -30.02
N THR A 191 13.94 1.03 -28.75
CA THR A 191 15.32 0.78 -28.42
C THR A 191 15.59 -0.54 -29.12
N GLU A 192 16.33 -0.49 -30.22
CA GLU A 192 16.76 -1.68 -30.94
C GLU A 192 17.36 -2.66 -29.92
N GLY A 193 16.83 -3.89 -29.87
CA GLY A 193 17.66 -5.04 -29.55
C GLY A 193 17.34 -5.92 -28.34
N GLU A 194 16.16 -5.90 -27.70
CA GLU A 194 15.81 -6.97 -26.75
C GLU A 194 14.65 -7.84 -27.29
N THR A 195 15.00 -9.04 -27.77
CA THR A 195 14.07 -10.10 -28.13
C THR A 195 13.46 -10.74 -26.88
N LEU A 196 12.28 -11.35 -26.97
CA LEU A 196 11.71 -12.15 -25.87
C LEU A 196 12.30 -13.57 -25.82
N ASP A 197 13.34 -13.83 -26.61
CA ASP A 197 13.95 -15.13 -26.77
C ASP A 197 15.06 -15.31 -25.74
N ILE A 198 15.22 -16.55 -25.28
CA ILE A 198 16.38 -16.95 -24.48
C ILE A 198 17.59 -17.02 -25.42
N LEU A 199 18.76 -16.64 -24.91
CA LEU A 199 20.01 -16.76 -25.67
C LEU A 199 20.37 -18.23 -25.87
N GLU A 200 20.95 -18.57 -27.02
CA GLU A 200 21.44 -19.94 -27.27
C GLU A 200 22.56 -20.34 -26.30
N ALA A 201 23.40 -19.37 -25.92
CA ALA A 201 24.44 -19.49 -24.91
C ALA A 201 24.69 -18.13 -24.26
N LEU A 202 25.25 -18.16 -23.06
CA LEU A 202 25.78 -16.97 -22.40
C LEU A 202 27.13 -16.60 -22.98
N ASP A 203 27.43 -15.30 -22.99
CA ASP A 203 28.77 -14.81 -23.27
C ASP A 203 29.75 -15.31 -22.19
N GLU A 204 30.78 -16.03 -22.62
CA GLU A 204 31.81 -16.59 -21.73
C GLU A 204 32.65 -15.49 -21.07
N ASP A 205 32.87 -14.35 -21.74
CA ASP A 205 33.63 -13.23 -21.18
C ASP A 205 32.85 -12.59 -20.02
N LEU A 206 31.53 -12.43 -20.16
CA LEU A 206 30.63 -11.96 -19.11
C LEU A 206 30.64 -12.91 -17.90
N LEU A 207 30.60 -14.22 -18.15
CA LEU A 207 30.67 -15.24 -17.10
C LEU A 207 32.03 -15.24 -16.39
N GLU A 208 33.13 -15.10 -17.12
CA GLU A 208 34.47 -15.04 -16.55
C GLU A 208 34.62 -13.81 -15.65
N GLU A 209 34.17 -12.65 -16.12
CA GLU A 209 34.20 -11.41 -15.34
C GLU A 209 33.32 -11.52 -14.09
N THR A 210 32.12 -12.09 -14.22
CA THR A 210 31.25 -12.35 -13.08
C THR A 210 31.91 -13.30 -12.08
N ARG A 211 32.58 -14.37 -12.55
CA ARG A 211 33.33 -15.29 -11.69
C ARG A 211 34.50 -14.59 -10.97
N LYS A 212 35.19 -13.65 -11.61
CA LYS A 212 36.23 -12.81 -10.97
C LYS A 212 35.64 -11.98 -9.83
N ARG A 213 34.48 -11.34 -10.05
CA ARG A 213 33.77 -10.58 -9.00
C ARG A 213 33.32 -11.47 -7.84
N ILE A 214 32.73 -12.63 -8.14
CA ILE A 214 32.33 -13.63 -7.14
C ILE A 214 33.53 -14.10 -6.30
N LYS A 215 34.65 -14.42 -6.96
CA LYS A 215 35.89 -14.80 -6.28
C LYS A 215 36.40 -13.68 -5.38
N LYS A 216 36.42 -12.44 -5.87
CA LYS A 216 36.83 -11.27 -5.08
C LYS A 216 35.96 -11.09 -3.83
N ILE A 217 34.64 -11.23 -3.96
CA ILE A 217 33.70 -11.21 -2.81
C ILE A 217 34.02 -12.32 -1.82
N TYR A 218 34.22 -13.53 -2.32
CA TYR A 218 34.50 -14.69 -1.48
C TYR A 218 35.83 -14.54 -0.71
N ASP A 219 36.89 -14.09 -1.37
CA ASP A 219 38.22 -13.96 -0.77
C ASP A 219 38.28 -12.83 0.26
N GLU A 220 37.72 -11.66 -0.09
CA GLU A 220 37.80 -10.43 0.71
C GLU A 220 36.87 -10.41 1.94
N ASN A 221 36.02 -11.43 2.15
CA ASN A 221 35.02 -11.41 3.23
C ASN A 221 34.90 -12.76 3.95
N THR A 222 34.99 -12.77 5.28
CA THR A 222 34.68 -13.96 6.10
C THR A 222 33.19 -14.15 6.32
N ARG A 223 32.38 -13.09 6.26
CA ARG A 223 30.92 -13.18 6.38
C ARG A 223 30.24 -12.68 5.11
N ILE A 224 29.40 -13.54 4.54
CA ILE A 224 28.73 -13.27 3.28
C ILE A 224 27.22 -13.47 3.46
N GLY A 225 26.48 -12.37 3.35
CA GLY A 225 25.02 -12.37 3.36
C GLY A 225 24.45 -12.31 1.95
N LEU A 226 23.87 -13.39 1.46
CA LEU A 226 23.21 -13.48 0.16
C LEU A 226 21.75 -13.03 0.31
N LEU A 227 21.42 -11.83 -0.20
CA LEU A 227 20.05 -11.31 -0.14
C LEU A 227 19.18 -11.95 -1.22
N ASN A 228 18.24 -12.79 -0.79
CA ASN A 228 17.32 -13.51 -1.66
C ASN A 228 15.89 -13.00 -1.53
N SER A 229 15.29 -12.59 -2.65
CA SER A 229 13.92 -12.06 -2.68
C SER A 229 12.87 -13.07 -3.17
N GLY A 230 13.30 -14.29 -3.54
CA GLY A 230 12.45 -15.22 -4.30
C GLY A 230 12.38 -14.90 -5.80
N GLY A 231 13.12 -13.90 -6.27
CA GLY A 231 13.26 -13.51 -7.68
C GLY A 231 14.33 -14.26 -8.45
N LYS A 232 14.25 -14.18 -9.78
CA LYS A 232 15.22 -14.74 -10.74
C LYS A 232 16.65 -14.18 -10.55
N ASP A 233 16.77 -12.88 -10.35
CA ASP A 233 18.07 -12.21 -10.23
C ASP A 233 18.78 -12.61 -8.93
N SER A 234 18.06 -12.56 -7.81
CA SER A 234 18.63 -12.95 -6.51
C SER A 234 18.94 -14.45 -6.45
N ARG A 235 18.12 -15.31 -7.08
CA ARG A 235 18.41 -16.75 -7.21
C ARG A 235 19.72 -17.00 -7.96
N THR A 236 19.96 -16.26 -9.04
CA THR A 236 21.17 -16.39 -9.86
C THR A 236 22.42 -16.04 -9.06
N VAL A 237 22.39 -14.93 -8.33
CA VAL A 237 23.50 -14.55 -7.43
C VAL A 237 23.73 -15.59 -6.34
N THR A 238 22.68 -16.08 -5.68
CA THR A 238 22.79 -17.14 -4.68
C THR A 238 23.42 -18.40 -5.28
N GLN A 239 23.01 -18.80 -6.47
CA GLN A 239 23.56 -19.96 -7.16
C GLN A 239 25.05 -19.78 -7.48
N LEU A 240 25.44 -18.66 -8.11
CA LEU A 240 26.83 -18.37 -8.48
C LEU A 240 27.77 -18.37 -7.27
N MET A 241 27.36 -17.72 -6.18
CA MET A 241 28.15 -17.66 -4.94
C MET A 241 28.31 -19.04 -4.30
N LEU A 242 27.24 -19.83 -4.22
CA LEU A 242 27.30 -21.16 -3.61
C LEU A 242 28.06 -22.15 -4.46
N GLU A 243 27.94 -22.10 -5.78
CA GLU A 243 28.77 -22.90 -6.70
C GLU A 243 30.26 -22.61 -6.53
N HIS A 244 30.63 -21.34 -6.34
CA HIS A 244 32.02 -20.97 -6.07
C HIS A 244 32.50 -21.50 -4.71
N ALA A 245 31.70 -21.36 -3.67
CA ALA A 245 32.02 -21.83 -2.32
C ALA A 245 32.13 -23.36 -2.24
N ILE A 246 31.31 -24.11 -2.98
CA ILE A 246 31.41 -25.58 -3.07
C ILE A 246 32.72 -26.00 -3.73
N LYS A 247 33.16 -25.28 -4.77
CA LYS A 247 34.42 -25.57 -5.47
C LYS A 247 35.65 -25.16 -4.65
N ASN A 248 35.52 -24.20 -3.75
CA ASN A 248 36.61 -23.64 -2.96
C ASN A 248 36.22 -23.63 -1.45
N PRO A 249 36.10 -24.81 -0.81
CA PRO A 249 35.62 -24.88 0.57
C PRO A 249 36.61 -24.24 1.54
N ASP A 250 36.12 -23.31 2.35
CA ASP A 250 36.87 -22.65 3.43
C ASP A 250 35.99 -22.57 4.69
N SER A 251 36.39 -23.26 5.75
CA SER A 251 35.65 -23.33 7.02
C SER A 251 35.65 -22.03 7.83
N THR A 252 36.50 -21.06 7.46
CA THR A 252 36.49 -19.73 8.08
C THR A 252 35.35 -18.85 7.57
N LYS A 253 34.77 -19.21 6.41
CA LYS A 253 33.69 -18.47 5.76
C LYS A 253 32.35 -18.83 6.39
N LYS A 254 31.57 -17.81 6.74
CA LYS A 254 30.17 -17.93 7.14
C LYS A 254 29.28 -17.37 6.04
N ILE A 255 28.53 -18.26 5.39
CA ILE A 255 27.57 -17.88 4.35
C ILE A 255 26.16 -17.99 4.90
N MET A 256 25.40 -16.91 4.76
CA MET A 256 24.01 -16.85 5.14
C MET A 256 23.16 -16.39 3.95
N VAL A 257 22.03 -17.04 3.72
CA VAL A 257 20.99 -16.60 2.81
C VAL A 257 19.94 -15.87 3.63
N ILE A 258 19.66 -14.62 3.27
CA ILE A 258 18.72 -13.75 4.01
C ILE A 258 17.58 -13.42 3.05
N SER A 259 16.37 -13.83 3.42
CA SER A 259 15.14 -13.47 2.70
C SER A 259 14.23 -12.63 3.59
N ALA A 260 13.48 -11.71 3.00
CA ALA A 260 12.48 -10.92 3.72
C ALA A 260 11.09 -11.43 3.37
N ASP A 261 10.37 -11.98 4.35
CA ASP A 261 8.95 -12.26 4.20
C ASP A 261 8.16 -11.02 4.63
N THR A 262 7.48 -10.39 3.68
CA THR A 262 6.66 -9.22 3.97
C THR A 262 5.28 -9.58 4.53
N LEU A 263 4.97 -10.88 4.62
CA LEU A 263 3.70 -11.48 5.08
C LEU A 263 2.50 -11.18 4.19
N VAL A 264 2.77 -10.45 3.11
CA VAL A 264 1.82 -10.08 2.08
C VAL A 264 2.37 -10.40 0.69
N GLU A 265 3.49 -11.14 0.60
CA GLU A 265 4.07 -11.57 -0.66
C GLU A 265 3.08 -12.43 -1.46
N ASN A 266 3.28 -12.50 -2.78
CA ASN A 266 2.53 -13.46 -3.59
C ASN A 266 2.73 -14.87 -3.01
N PRO A 267 1.67 -15.67 -2.79
CA PRO A 267 1.81 -17.00 -2.17
C PRO A 267 2.80 -17.92 -2.90
N GLY A 268 2.91 -17.80 -4.23
CA GLY A 268 3.89 -18.56 -5.00
C GLY A 268 5.33 -18.11 -4.76
N VAL A 269 5.56 -16.81 -4.53
CA VAL A 269 6.88 -16.28 -4.13
C VAL A 269 7.24 -16.75 -2.72
N THR A 270 6.29 -16.74 -1.79
CA THR A 270 6.47 -17.33 -0.46
C THR A 270 6.87 -18.79 -0.56
N SER A 271 6.17 -19.60 -1.37
CA SER A 271 6.55 -21.00 -1.62
C SER A 271 7.99 -21.11 -2.13
N LEU A 272 8.36 -20.34 -3.15
CA LEU A 272 9.72 -20.37 -3.72
C LEU A 272 10.84 -20.03 -2.72
N ILE A 273 10.57 -19.16 -1.74
CA ILE A 273 11.48 -18.82 -0.65
C ILE A 273 11.62 -20.01 0.31
N HIS A 274 10.50 -20.57 0.77
CA HIS A 274 10.48 -21.71 1.69
C HIS A 274 11.05 -22.99 1.06
N ASP A 275 10.75 -23.25 -0.20
CA ASP A 275 11.28 -24.40 -0.95
C ASP A 275 12.81 -24.31 -1.07
N LEU A 276 13.36 -23.11 -1.34
CA LEU A 276 14.81 -22.92 -1.36
C LEU A 276 15.43 -23.12 0.03
N LYS A 277 14.79 -22.62 1.09
CA LYS A 277 15.25 -22.82 2.47
C LYS A 277 15.37 -24.31 2.78
N ASN A 278 14.34 -25.09 2.47
CA ASN A 278 14.31 -26.53 2.71
C ASN A 278 15.36 -27.27 1.86
N ALA A 279 15.46 -26.93 0.57
CA ALA A 279 16.44 -27.55 -0.32
C ALA A 279 17.89 -27.25 0.10
N LEU A 280 18.18 -26.03 0.57
CA LEU A 280 19.51 -25.67 1.07
C LEU A 280 19.85 -26.35 2.40
N ALA A 281 18.88 -26.50 3.31
CA ALA A 281 19.10 -27.20 4.57
C ALA A 281 19.58 -28.65 4.37
N GLU A 282 19.04 -29.32 3.35
CA GLU A 282 19.44 -30.69 2.98
C GLU A 282 20.73 -30.73 2.14
N ALA A 283 20.86 -29.84 1.16
CA ALA A 283 21.97 -29.89 0.20
C ALA A 283 23.28 -29.31 0.75
N LEU A 284 23.18 -28.25 1.57
CA LEU A 284 24.29 -27.41 2.02
C LEU A 284 24.06 -26.99 3.49
N PRO A 285 24.13 -27.95 4.45
CA PRO A 285 23.80 -27.68 5.87
C PRO A 285 24.73 -26.68 6.57
N TRP A 286 25.85 -26.32 5.94
CA TRP A 286 26.79 -25.28 6.41
C TRP A 286 26.38 -23.85 5.99
N VAL A 287 25.34 -23.70 5.16
CA VAL A 287 24.75 -22.42 4.79
C VAL A 287 23.59 -22.12 5.73
N GLU A 288 23.66 -20.99 6.43
CA GLU A 288 22.54 -20.55 7.27
C GLU A 288 21.44 -19.91 6.40
N TYR A 289 20.17 -20.16 6.73
CA TYR A 289 19.05 -19.52 6.04
C TYR A 289 18.16 -18.79 7.03
N HIS A 290 18.06 -17.47 6.86
CA HIS A 290 17.29 -16.57 7.70
C HIS A 290 16.14 -15.95 6.92
N ILE A 291 14.93 -16.06 7.45
CA ILE A 291 13.76 -15.32 6.96
C ILE A 291 13.48 -14.22 7.98
N VAL A 292 13.59 -12.97 7.56
CA VAL A 292 13.29 -11.81 8.39
C VAL A 292 11.87 -11.33 8.13
N GLU A 293 11.17 -10.95 9.19
CA GLU A 293 9.78 -10.50 9.15
C GLU A 293 9.65 -9.11 9.80
N PRO A 294 8.73 -8.25 9.33
CA PRO A 294 8.43 -7.01 10.00
C PRO A 294 7.82 -7.22 11.38
N ARG A 295 8.19 -6.35 12.32
CA ARG A 295 7.46 -6.16 13.58
C ARG A 295 5.96 -6.05 13.32
N GLU A 296 5.15 -6.60 14.21
CA GLU A 296 3.70 -6.68 14.02
C GLU A 296 3.06 -5.31 13.74
N ASP A 297 3.47 -4.28 14.47
CA ASP A 297 2.97 -2.92 14.29
C ASP A 297 3.37 -2.32 12.92
N ASN A 298 4.37 -2.87 12.25
CA ASN A 298 4.87 -2.45 10.95
C ASN A 298 4.28 -3.22 9.76
N THR A 299 3.53 -4.30 10.01
CA THR A 299 2.97 -5.08 8.90
C THR A 299 1.88 -4.31 8.17
N LEU A 300 1.65 -4.67 6.91
CA LEU A 300 0.86 -3.83 6.01
C LEU A 300 -0.60 -3.73 6.45
N LEU A 301 -1.22 -4.86 6.82
CA LEU A 301 -2.60 -4.90 7.28
C LEU A 301 -2.77 -4.21 8.64
N VAL A 302 -1.79 -4.32 9.56
CA VAL A 302 -1.81 -3.59 10.84
C VAL A 302 -1.66 -2.07 10.61
N CYS A 303 -0.84 -1.65 9.64
CA CYS A 303 -0.77 -0.23 9.26
C CYS A 303 -2.10 0.29 8.70
N ILE A 304 -2.79 -0.49 7.87
CA ILE A 304 -4.04 -0.08 7.22
C ILE A 304 -5.22 -0.11 8.20
N ILE A 305 -5.42 -1.22 8.92
CA ILE A 305 -6.54 -1.41 9.84
C ILE A 305 -6.26 -0.76 11.20
N GLY A 306 -5.10 -1.05 11.80
CA GLY A 306 -4.72 -0.51 13.11
C GLY A 306 -4.36 0.97 13.07
N LYS A 307 -3.40 1.33 12.21
CA LYS A 307 -2.91 2.72 12.07
C LYS A 307 -3.73 3.56 11.09
N GLY A 308 -4.79 3.03 10.46
CA GLY A 308 -5.62 3.80 9.52
C GLY A 308 -4.88 4.34 8.30
N TYR A 309 -3.71 3.80 7.94
CA TYR A 309 -2.96 4.30 6.80
C TYR A 309 -3.72 4.02 5.50
N GLN A 310 -3.68 4.99 4.57
CA GLN A 310 -4.09 4.76 3.19
C GLN A 310 -3.28 3.62 2.58
N ALA A 311 -3.89 2.86 1.67
CA ALA A 311 -3.17 1.82 0.96
C ALA A 311 -2.00 2.43 0.14
N PRO A 312 -0.82 1.76 0.06
CA PRO A 312 0.38 2.35 -0.54
C PRO A 312 0.18 2.87 -1.97
N SER A 313 0.45 4.14 -2.23
CA SER A 313 0.28 4.76 -3.55
C SER A 313 1.62 5.16 -4.16
N VAL A 314 1.63 5.68 -5.40
CA VAL A 314 2.88 6.15 -6.04
C VAL A 314 3.56 7.26 -5.21
N THR A 315 2.77 8.12 -4.57
CA THR A 315 3.24 9.25 -3.76
C THR A 315 3.39 8.90 -2.27
N PHE A 316 2.75 7.82 -1.80
CA PHE A 316 2.76 7.40 -0.41
C PHE A 316 3.24 5.94 -0.27
N LYS A 317 4.54 5.72 -0.48
CA LYS A 317 5.19 4.40 -0.41
C LYS A 317 5.89 4.19 0.94
N TYR A 318 5.16 3.65 1.92
CA TYR A 318 5.74 3.32 3.23
C TYR A 318 6.11 1.84 3.39
N CYS A 319 5.57 0.96 2.54
CA CYS A 319 5.72 -0.49 2.67
C CYS A 319 7.17 -0.97 2.47
N VAL A 320 7.92 -0.44 1.51
CA VAL A 320 9.30 -0.91 1.23
C VAL A 320 10.20 -0.77 2.46
N ARG A 321 10.18 0.41 3.10
CA ARG A 321 10.99 0.65 4.29
C ARG A 321 10.58 -0.29 5.42
N ARG A 322 9.29 -0.33 5.77
CA ARG A 322 8.78 -1.09 6.93
C ARG A 322 8.86 -2.60 6.77
N LEU A 323 8.57 -3.10 5.57
CA LEU A 323 8.42 -4.54 5.32
C LEU A 323 9.72 -5.20 4.83
N LYS A 324 10.61 -4.46 4.16
CA LYS A 324 11.85 -5.03 3.58
C LYS A 324 13.13 -4.48 4.20
N ILE A 325 13.22 -3.18 4.42
CA ILE A 325 14.48 -2.54 4.86
C ILE A 325 14.67 -2.66 6.38
N GLU A 326 13.68 -2.26 7.19
CA GLU A 326 13.80 -2.30 8.65
C GLU A 326 14.01 -3.72 9.21
N PRO A 327 13.29 -4.76 8.74
CA PRO A 327 13.48 -6.12 9.28
C PRO A 327 14.87 -6.67 8.97
N ALA A 328 15.35 -6.42 7.75
CA ALA A 328 16.73 -6.76 7.38
C ALA A 328 17.71 -5.96 8.24
N ARG A 329 17.51 -4.65 8.41
CA ARG A 329 18.38 -3.81 9.26
C ARG A 329 18.44 -4.32 10.70
N GLU A 330 17.30 -4.60 11.33
CA GLU A 330 17.21 -5.12 12.70
C GLU A 330 17.90 -6.47 12.84
N PHE A 331 17.72 -7.36 11.87
CA PHE A 331 18.43 -8.64 11.83
C PHE A 331 19.95 -8.47 11.71
N LEU A 332 20.40 -7.63 10.78
CA LEU A 332 21.83 -7.36 10.58
C LEU A 332 22.42 -6.72 11.85
N GLU A 333 21.73 -5.76 12.47
CA GLU A 333 22.15 -5.17 13.75
C GLU A 333 22.26 -6.23 14.84
N ALA A 334 21.28 -7.13 14.99
CA ALA A 334 21.33 -8.21 15.97
C ALA A 334 22.49 -9.19 15.73
N VAL A 335 22.80 -9.52 14.48
CA VAL A 335 23.89 -10.43 14.11
C VAL A 335 25.26 -9.78 14.27
N PHE A 336 25.41 -8.50 13.89
CA PHE A 336 26.71 -7.81 13.83
C PHE A 336 27.06 -7.01 15.09
N LEU A 337 26.10 -6.65 15.94
CA LEU A 337 26.39 -6.07 17.27
C LEU A 337 27.06 -7.10 18.22
N ALA A 338 26.92 -8.40 17.94
CA ALA A 338 27.49 -9.46 18.75
C ALA A 338 28.98 -9.76 18.45
N VAL A 339 29.46 -9.47 17.23
CA VAL A 339 30.81 -9.82 16.78
C VAL A 339 31.26 -8.81 15.71
N GLY A 340 32.42 -8.17 15.91
CA GLY A 340 32.92 -7.04 15.11
C GLY A 340 32.59 -7.04 13.62
N VAL A 341 32.17 -5.86 13.13
CA VAL A 341 31.57 -5.56 11.82
C VAL A 341 32.56 -5.67 10.65
N GLU A 342 33.85 -5.61 10.96
CA GLU A 342 34.92 -5.65 9.96
C GLU A 342 34.88 -7.03 9.28
N ASP A 343 34.75 -7.05 7.95
CA ASP A 343 34.76 -8.25 7.10
C ASP A 343 33.40 -8.90 6.73
N THR A 344 32.32 -8.09 6.68
CA THR A 344 30.99 -8.53 6.21
C THR A 344 30.61 -7.90 4.87
N CYS A 345 30.16 -8.73 3.91
CA CYS A 345 29.57 -8.29 2.65
C CYS A 345 28.15 -8.83 2.43
N LEU A 346 27.22 -7.93 2.09
CA LEU A 346 25.87 -8.26 1.62
C LEU A 346 25.84 -8.28 0.09
N VAL A 347 25.49 -9.41 -0.49
CA VAL A 347 25.45 -9.61 -1.94
C VAL A 347 24.01 -9.58 -2.42
N MET A 348 23.72 -8.76 -3.42
CA MET A 348 22.37 -8.55 -3.97
C MET A 348 22.36 -8.82 -5.47
N GLY A 349 21.19 -9.16 -6.02
CA GLY A 349 20.99 -9.35 -7.46
C GLY A 349 20.46 -8.10 -8.18
N SER A 350 20.98 -6.91 -7.88
CA SER A 350 20.48 -5.67 -8.51
C SER A 350 21.15 -5.41 -9.86
N ARG A 351 20.39 -5.03 -10.88
CA ARG A 351 20.92 -4.77 -12.23
C ARG A 351 20.68 -3.34 -12.69
N ASP A 352 21.62 -2.80 -13.47
CA ASP A 352 21.50 -1.46 -14.06
C ASP A 352 20.38 -1.41 -15.10
N ASN A 353 20.17 -2.53 -15.81
CA ASN A 353 19.13 -2.67 -16.83
C ASN A 353 17.75 -3.03 -16.24
N GLU A 354 17.48 -2.74 -14.96
CA GLU A 354 16.13 -2.87 -14.36
C GLU A 354 15.21 -1.69 -14.72
N SER A 355 15.73 -0.46 -14.67
CA SER A 355 15.03 0.77 -15.08
C SER A 355 15.97 1.97 -15.02
N GLY A 356 15.66 3.05 -15.76
CA GLY A 356 16.45 4.28 -15.69
C GLY A 356 16.54 4.91 -14.30
N ASN A 357 15.52 4.75 -13.45
CA ASN A 357 15.57 5.19 -12.05
C ASN A 357 16.45 4.28 -11.20
N ARG A 358 16.44 2.96 -11.45
CA ARG A 358 17.30 2.01 -10.76
C ARG A 358 18.76 2.27 -11.11
N LYS A 359 19.09 2.44 -12.40
CA LYS A 359 20.44 2.79 -12.86
C LYS A 359 20.99 4.03 -12.16
N ARG A 360 20.21 5.12 -12.10
CA ARG A 360 20.63 6.34 -11.37
C ARG A 360 20.84 6.10 -9.87
N SER A 361 20.00 5.27 -9.26
CA SER A 361 20.12 4.95 -7.83
C SER A 361 21.35 4.07 -7.55
N LEU A 362 21.60 3.08 -8.39
CA LEU A 362 22.77 2.20 -8.29
C LEU A 362 24.06 2.98 -8.56
N GLN A 363 24.09 3.85 -9.58
CA GLN A 363 25.25 4.71 -9.83
C GLN A 363 25.58 5.62 -8.64
N LYS A 364 24.57 6.16 -7.97
CA LYS A 364 24.77 6.97 -6.75
C LYS A 364 25.36 6.15 -5.60
N TYR A 365 25.03 4.88 -5.52
CA TYR A 365 25.31 4.03 -4.37
C TYR A 365 26.60 3.20 -4.52
N PHE A 366 26.86 2.72 -5.73
CA PHE A 366 27.98 1.85 -6.10
C PHE A 366 29.05 2.57 -6.96
N GLY A 367 28.73 3.75 -7.51
CA GLY A 367 29.62 4.41 -8.47
C GLY A 367 29.82 3.54 -9.72
N ASP A 368 31.05 3.41 -10.17
CA ASP A 368 31.44 2.55 -11.30
C ASP A 368 31.84 1.13 -10.87
N ASP A 369 31.92 0.85 -9.56
CA ASP A 369 32.27 -0.47 -9.02
C ASP A 369 31.00 -1.33 -8.83
N PHE A 370 31.18 -2.64 -8.65
CA PHE A 370 30.12 -3.54 -8.19
C PHE A 370 29.99 -3.52 -6.66
N TYR A 371 30.93 -2.89 -5.95
CA TYR A 371 30.88 -2.64 -4.51
C TYR A 371 30.31 -1.27 -4.15
N GLY A 372 29.60 -1.22 -3.02
CA GLY A 372 29.10 -0.02 -2.38
C GLY A 372 29.19 -0.12 -0.86
N HIS A 373 28.95 1.00 -0.17
CA HIS A 373 28.93 1.04 1.30
C HIS A 373 27.51 0.83 1.82
N HIS A 374 27.33 0.01 2.86
CA HIS A 374 26.05 -0.10 3.56
C HIS A 374 25.90 1.04 4.60
N PRO A 375 24.68 1.50 4.94
CA PRO A 375 24.51 2.57 5.93
C PRO A 375 24.76 2.10 7.37
N VAL A 376 24.79 0.78 7.59
CA VAL A 376 25.03 0.16 8.90
C VAL A 376 26.51 -0.24 9.00
N GLY A 377 27.27 0.54 9.77
CA GLY A 377 28.66 0.22 10.15
C GLY A 377 29.61 0.05 8.94
N ALA A 378 30.56 -0.87 9.08
CA ALA A 378 31.58 -1.18 8.07
C ALA A 378 31.12 -2.23 7.02
N ILE A 379 29.83 -2.55 6.94
CA ILE A 379 29.30 -3.56 6.02
C ILE A 379 29.43 -3.07 4.57
N ARG A 380 29.92 -3.93 3.67
CA ARG A 380 29.94 -3.68 2.23
C ARG A 380 28.70 -4.28 1.57
N THR A 381 28.24 -3.67 0.50
CA THR A 381 27.23 -4.25 -0.40
C THR A 381 27.87 -4.56 -1.75
N ALA A 382 27.53 -5.68 -2.37
CA ALA A 382 28.01 -6.06 -3.69
C ALA A 382 26.85 -6.46 -4.61
N SER A 383 26.96 -6.12 -5.90
CA SER A 383 26.04 -6.58 -6.94
C SER A 383 26.82 -7.19 -8.11
N PRO A 384 27.20 -8.49 -8.06
CA PRO A 384 28.13 -9.08 -9.01
C PRO A 384 27.58 -9.17 -10.44
N ILE A 385 26.26 -9.22 -10.59
CA ILE A 385 25.55 -9.30 -11.87
C ILE A 385 25.01 -7.95 -12.36
N ARG A 386 25.59 -6.83 -11.90
CA ARG A 386 25.04 -5.48 -12.12
C ARG A 386 24.85 -5.13 -13.60
N ASP A 387 25.74 -5.60 -14.44
CA ASP A 387 25.79 -5.45 -15.89
C ASP A 387 24.93 -6.47 -16.65
N TRP A 388 24.32 -7.45 -15.96
CA TRP A 388 23.52 -8.47 -16.63
C TRP A 388 22.19 -7.92 -17.15
N THR A 389 21.75 -8.48 -18.27
CA THR A 389 20.40 -8.34 -18.81
C THR A 389 19.45 -9.38 -18.22
N SER A 390 18.15 -9.16 -18.37
CA SER A 390 17.15 -10.14 -17.92
C SER A 390 17.22 -11.44 -18.74
N GLN A 391 17.56 -11.34 -20.03
CA GLN A 391 17.82 -12.48 -20.91
C GLN A 391 18.95 -13.35 -20.39
N GLU A 392 20.08 -12.76 -20.01
CA GLU A 392 21.25 -13.47 -19.48
C GLU A 392 20.92 -14.20 -18.18
N VAL A 393 20.20 -13.54 -17.26
CA VAL A 393 19.74 -14.16 -16.00
C VAL A 393 18.90 -15.40 -16.26
N VAL A 394 17.90 -15.29 -17.14
CA VAL A 394 17.00 -16.40 -17.47
C VAL A 394 17.75 -17.51 -18.20
N THR A 395 18.63 -17.16 -19.14
CA THR A 395 19.50 -18.10 -19.85
C THR A 395 20.36 -18.88 -18.88
N TYR A 396 20.99 -18.20 -17.91
CA TYR A 396 21.80 -18.85 -16.88
C TYR A 396 20.99 -19.87 -16.10
N LEU A 397 19.83 -19.47 -15.58
CA LEU A 397 18.98 -20.33 -14.77
C LEU A 397 18.43 -21.51 -15.58
N ALA A 398 18.14 -21.33 -16.86
CA ALA A 398 17.60 -22.36 -17.74
C ALA A 398 18.63 -23.46 -18.03
N PHE A 399 19.89 -23.10 -18.27
CA PHE A 399 20.94 -24.04 -18.68
C PHE A 399 21.83 -24.54 -17.53
N ASN A 400 21.89 -23.83 -16.40
CA ASN A 400 22.74 -24.20 -15.27
C ASN A 400 21.93 -24.79 -14.12
N ARG A 401 22.16 -26.07 -13.84
CA ARG A 401 21.49 -26.78 -12.75
C ARG A 401 22.02 -26.34 -11.39
N ALA A 402 21.15 -25.80 -10.54
CA ALA A 402 21.52 -25.39 -9.20
C ALA A 402 22.03 -26.55 -8.31
N PRO A 403 23.01 -26.31 -7.41
CA PRO A 403 23.57 -27.34 -6.53
C PRO A 403 22.55 -28.07 -5.64
N TRP A 404 21.51 -27.37 -5.19
CA TRP A 404 20.44 -27.92 -4.34
C TRP A 404 19.31 -28.59 -5.10
N SER A 405 19.31 -28.55 -6.45
CA SER A 405 18.18 -28.97 -7.28
C SER A 405 17.72 -30.43 -7.10
N ARG A 406 18.56 -31.31 -6.54
CA ARG A 406 18.17 -32.69 -6.19
C ARG A 406 17.18 -32.75 -5.02
N TYR A 407 17.16 -31.72 -4.17
CA TYR A 407 16.36 -31.62 -2.95
C TYR A 407 15.15 -30.68 -3.11
N GLY A 408 14.93 -30.11 -4.31
CA GLY A 408 13.82 -29.20 -4.61
C GLY A 408 14.28 -27.85 -5.14
N ALA A 409 13.34 -26.90 -5.24
CA ALA A 409 13.57 -25.50 -5.62
C ALA A 409 14.38 -25.34 -6.92
N ARG A 410 13.96 -26.06 -7.97
CA ARG A 410 14.64 -26.11 -9.26
C ARG A 410 14.48 -24.78 -10.00
N ASN A 411 15.50 -24.40 -10.76
CA ASN A 411 15.43 -23.19 -11.59
C ASN A 411 14.28 -23.24 -12.60
N THR A 412 13.95 -24.41 -13.12
CA THR A 412 12.80 -24.60 -14.01
C THR A 412 11.46 -24.27 -13.35
N GLU A 413 11.30 -24.56 -12.05
CA GLU A 413 10.08 -24.24 -11.30
C GLU A 413 9.96 -22.73 -11.07
N LEU A 414 11.09 -22.08 -10.74
CA LEU A 414 11.18 -20.63 -10.62
C LEU A 414 10.81 -19.95 -11.94
N LEU A 415 11.45 -20.34 -13.05
CA LEU A 415 11.18 -19.77 -14.37
C LEU A 415 9.74 -20.03 -14.83
N ALA A 416 9.19 -21.22 -14.54
CA ALA A 416 7.79 -21.54 -14.85
C ALA A 416 6.82 -20.62 -14.11
N PHE A 417 7.04 -20.36 -12.82
CA PHE A 417 6.20 -19.46 -12.02
C PHE A 417 6.22 -18.03 -12.57
N TYR A 418 7.42 -17.46 -12.79
CA TYR A 418 7.55 -16.10 -13.32
C TYR A 418 7.02 -15.98 -14.76
N GLY A 419 7.16 -17.03 -15.57
CA GLY A 419 6.58 -17.11 -16.91
C GLY A 419 5.05 -17.13 -16.90
N ALA A 420 4.44 -17.93 -16.02
CA ALA A 420 2.98 -17.96 -15.84
C ALA A 420 2.45 -16.60 -15.36
N ALA A 421 3.14 -15.98 -14.41
CA ALA A 421 2.76 -14.67 -13.91
C ALA A 421 2.85 -13.57 -14.98
N ALA A 422 3.78 -13.67 -15.93
CA ALA A 422 3.85 -12.76 -17.07
C ALA A 422 2.69 -12.94 -18.09
N GLY A 423 1.93 -14.04 -18.01
CA GLY A 423 0.75 -14.29 -18.85
C GLY A 423 1.08 -14.70 -20.28
N SER A 424 2.13 -15.53 -20.43
CA SER A 424 2.59 -16.08 -21.72
C SER A 424 2.42 -17.59 -21.77
N GLU A 425 2.19 -18.14 -22.97
CA GLU A 425 2.14 -19.58 -23.22
C GLU A 425 3.54 -20.23 -23.19
N CYS A 426 4.61 -19.47 -23.42
CA CYS A 426 6.00 -19.93 -23.25
C CYS A 426 6.60 -19.36 -21.96
N PRO A 427 6.80 -20.20 -20.92
CA PRO A 427 7.26 -19.72 -19.61
C PRO A 427 8.68 -19.12 -19.63
N LEU A 428 9.51 -19.62 -20.54
CA LEU A 428 10.93 -19.31 -20.65
C LEU A 428 11.17 -17.92 -21.27
N GLY A 429 10.57 -17.62 -22.43
CA GLY A 429 10.67 -16.28 -23.04
C GLY A 429 9.93 -15.20 -22.26
N ALA A 430 8.97 -15.57 -21.41
CA ALA A 430 8.22 -14.62 -20.59
C ALA A 430 8.92 -14.25 -19.29
N ALA A 431 9.75 -15.15 -18.74
CA ALA A 431 10.60 -14.85 -17.59
C ALA A 431 11.67 -13.78 -17.92
N VAL A 432 11.98 -13.60 -19.21
CA VAL A 432 12.90 -12.57 -19.72
C VAL A 432 12.34 -11.16 -19.51
N VAL A 433 11.03 -11.00 -19.42
CA VAL A 433 10.42 -9.68 -19.21
C VAL A 433 10.85 -9.11 -17.85
N ASN A 434 11.35 -7.89 -17.88
CA ASN A 434 11.82 -7.17 -16.72
C ASN A 434 10.65 -6.69 -15.83
N ASP A 435 10.77 -6.80 -14.51
CA ASP A 435 9.72 -6.51 -13.52
C ASP A 435 9.27 -5.03 -13.54
N ASN A 436 10.04 -4.16 -14.21
CA ASN A 436 9.81 -2.72 -14.31
C ASN A 436 9.50 -2.20 -15.73
N GLU A 437 9.97 -2.88 -16.80
CA GLU A 437 9.89 -2.39 -18.20
C GLU A 437 8.70 -2.93 -18.98
N ALA A 438 7.74 -3.49 -18.29
CA ALA A 438 6.48 -3.89 -18.86
C ALA A 438 5.56 -2.71 -19.28
N MET A 439 6.16 -1.63 -19.77
CA MET A 439 5.51 -0.43 -20.26
C MET A 439 5.51 -0.29 -21.79
N MET A 440 6.30 -1.05 -22.57
CA MET A 440 6.54 -0.60 -23.97
C MET A 440 6.04 -1.45 -25.15
N GLN A 441 5.46 -2.64 -25.00
CA GLN A 441 4.89 -3.32 -26.18
C GLN A 441 3.50 -3.93 -26.04
N CYS A 442 2.90 -3.99 -24.86
CA CYS A 442 1.51 -4.44 -24.71
C CYS A 442 0.86 -4.10 -23.35
N GLY A 443 1.24 -3.03 -22.63
CA GLY A 443 0.57 -2.66 -21.36
C GLY A 443 0.50 -3.76 -20.28
N LYS A 444 1.34 -4.80 -20.37
CA LYS A 444 1.33 -6.02 -19.55
C LYS A 444 2.42 -5.98 -18.48
N SER A 445 2.28 -5.10 -17.47
CA SER A 445 3.13 -5.17 -16.27
C SER A 445 2.65 -6.24 -15.31
N ALA A 446 3.37 -7.37 -15.31
CA ALA A 446 3.31 -8.39 -14.30
C ALA A 446 4.45 -8.11 -13.29
N ARG A 447 4.09 -7.54 -12.14
CA ARG A 447 4.96 -7.54 -10.96
C ARG A 447 4.45 -8.64 -10.07
N THR A 448 5.21 -9.73 -9.94
CA THR A 448 4.92 -10.85 -9.02
C THR A 448 5.05 -10.48 -7.53
N GLY A 449 4.98 -9.19 -7.20
CA GLY A 449 5.12 -8.69 -5.84
C GLY A 449 3.90 -8.99 -4.96
N CYS A 450 3.85 -8.29 -3.82
CA CYS A 450 2.84 -8.52 -2.79
C CYS A 450 1.38 -8.49 -3.29
N TYR A 451 0.57 -9.40 -2.77
CA TYR A 451 -0.84 -9.53 -3.16
C TYR A 451 -1.69 -8.33 -2.74
N LEU A 452 -1.18 -7.46 -1.87
CA LEU A 452 -1.80 -6.19 -1.47
C LEU A 452 -1.25 -4.96 -2.20
N CYS A 453 -0.42 -5.13 -3.24
CA CYS A 453 0.18 -3.99 -3.94
C CYS A 453 -0.86 -3.18 -4.72
N THR A 454 -1.18 -1.97 -4.25
CA THR A 454 -2.12 -1.07 -4.93
C THR A 454 -1.44 -0.03 -5.85
N ILE A 455 -0.10 0.03 -5.85
CA ILE A 455 0.70 1.02 -6.59
C ILE A 455 0.63 0.80 -8.11
N SER A 456 0.70 -0.47 -8.56
CA SER A 456 0.70 -0.83 -9.97
C SER A 456 -0.62 -1.48 -10.37
N SER A 457 -1.03 -1.29 -11.63
CA SER A 457 -2.07 -2.09 -12.29
C SER A 457 -1.51 -3.47 -12.66
N ASP A 458 -1.04 -4.18 -11.64
CA ASP A 458 -0.36 -5.46 -11.81
C ASP A 458 -1.35 -6.53 -12.26
N ARG A 459 -1.11 -7.13 -13.43
CA ARG A 459 -1.93 -8.23 -13.96
C ARG A 459 -1.40 -9.61 -13.58
N SER A 460 -0.24 -9.69 -12.91
CA SER A 460 0.43 -10.96 -12.63
C SER A 460 -0.44 -11.96 -11.90
N MET A 461 -1.11 -11.51 -10.83
CA MET A 461 -1.99 -12.34 -10.04
C MET A 461 -3.24 -12.78 -10.81
N GLY A 462 -3.72 -11.94 -11.73
CA GLY A 462 -4.80 -12.29 -12.65
C GLY A 462 -4.38 -13.37 -13.65
N ASN A 463 -3.15 -13.27 -14.18
CA ASN A 463 -2.58 -14.29 -15.08
C ASN A 463 -2.37 -15.62 -14.37
N LEU A 464 -1.99 -15.60 -13.08
CA LEU A 464 -1.78 -16.80 -12.29
C LEU A 464 -3.08 -17.56 -12.00
N LEU A 465 -4.27 -16.96 -12.16
CA LEU A 465 -5.55 -17.61 -11.83
C LEU A 465 -5.83 -18.88 -12.65
N SER A 466 -5.29 -18.99 -13.86
CA SER A 466 -5.43 -20.21 -14.66
C SER A 466 -4.66 -21.39 -14.06
N SER A 467 -3.54 -21.12 -13.37
CA SER A 467 -2.67 -22.14 -12.77
C SER A 467 -2.92 -22.30 -11.27
N PHE A 468 -3.37 -21.24 -10.60
CA PHE A 468 -3.62 -21.16 -9.16
C PHE A 468 -4.97 -20.46 -8.92
N PRO A 469 -6.11 -21.14 -9.15
CA PRO A 469 -7.44 -20.57 -8.95
C PRO A 469 -7.67 -20.05 -7.51
N GLU A 470 -7.00 -20.64 -6.53
CA GLU A 470 -7.04 -20.22 -5.13
C GLU A 470 -6.49 -18.80 -4.89
N TYR A 471 -5.76 -18.22 -5.86
CA TYR A 471 -5.28 -16.83 -5.77
C TYR A 471 -6.36 -15.78 -6.07
N GLU A 472 -7.54 -16.21 -6.54
CA GLU A 472 -8.65 -15.31 -6.87
C GLU A 472 -9.04 -14.42 -5.67
N LYS A 473 -9.05 -15.00 -4.47
CA LYS A 473 -9.38 -14.26 -3.24
C LYS A 473 -8.48 -13.05 -3.03
N TYR A 474 -7.17 -13.22 -3.23
CA TYR A 474 -6.21 -12.15 -3.07
C TYR A 474 -6.33 -11.10 -4.17
N TYR A 475 -6.54 -11.54 -5.42
CA TYR A 475 -6.76 -10.65 -6.56
C TYR A 475 -7.99 -9.75 -6.35
N ARG A 476 -9.11 -10.33 -5.92
CA ARG A 476 -10.34 -9.61 -5.62
C ARG A 476 -10.17 -8.67 -4.43
N PHE A 477 -9.56 -9.14 -3.35
CA PHE A 477 -9.31 -8.31 -2.16
C PHE A 477 -8.44 -7.09 -2.48
N ARG A 478 -7.41 -7.25 -3.31
CA ARG A 478 -6.57 -6.14 -3.78
C ARG A 478 -7.36 -5.08 -4.53
N GLY A 479 -8.34 -5.48 -5.34
CA GLY A 479 -9.26 -4.57 -6.03
C GLY A 479 -10.05 -3.71 -5.05
N ILE A 480 -10.66 -4.36 -4.05
CA ILE A 480 -11.43 -3.70 -2.97
C ILE A 480 -10.52 -2.77 -2.17
N LEU A 481 -9.33 -3.24 -1.77
CA LEU A 481 -8.35 -2.44 -1.04
C LEU A 481 -7.91 -1.21 -1.83
N LYS A 482 -7.74 -1.33 -3.15
CA LYS A 482 -7.40 -0.18 -4.00
C LYS A 482 -8.53 0.84 -4.06
N ALA A 483 -9.77 0.39 -4.23
CA ALA A 483 -10.93 1.27 -4.29
C ALA A 483 -11.10 2.03 -2.96
N ILE A 484 -11.26 1.31 -1.85
CA ILE A 484 -11.55 1.89 -0.54
C ILE A 484 -10.32 2.58 0.07
N GLY A 485 -9.15 2.01 -0.16
CA GLY A 485 -7.89 2.44 0.44
C GLY A 485 -7.15 3.55 -0.32
N GLN A 486 -7.59 3.92 -1.54
CA GLN A 486 -6.94 4.96 -2.36
C GLN A 486 -7.90 5.95 -3.03
N ASP A 487 -9.11 5.53 -3.40
CA ASP A 487 -10.03 6.36 -4.16
C ASP A 487 -10.99 7.10 -3.21
N ILE A 488 -10.74 8.41 -3.05
CA ILE A 488 -11.56 9.25 -2.18
C ILE A 488 -13.03 9.34 -2.64
N ARG A 489 -13.40 8.91 -3.86
CA ARG A 489 -14.82 8.83 -4.28
C ARG A 489 -15.65 7.92 -3.41
N TYR A 490 -15.04 6.88 -2.83
CA TYR A 490 -15.74 5.98 -1.91
C TYR A 490 -15.86 6.56 -0.49
N GLY A 491 -15.28 7.75 -0.27
CA GLY A 491 -15.37 8.45 0.98
C GLY A 491 -14.61 7.82 2.14
N GLY A 492 -13.86 6.76 1.89
CA GLY A 492 -13.22 5.98 2.95
C GLY A 492 -12.08 6.65 3.69
N MET A 493 -11.75 7.89 3.31
CA MET A 493 -10.66 8.67 3.87
C MET A 493 -11.16 9.94 4.52
N VAL A 494 -10.60 10.29 5.67
CA VAL A 494 -10.84 11.56 6.32
C VAL A 494 -10.36 12.72 5.44
N GLY A 495 -11.13 13.82 5.39
CA GLY A 495 -10.75 15.08 4.72
C GLY A 495 -9.62 15.87 5.39
N LEU A 496 -8.97 15.33 6.41
CA LEU A 496 -7.94 16.00 7.19
C LEU A 496 -6.81 15.04 7.51
N GLN A 497 -5.58 15.50 7.29
CA GLN A 497 -4.38 14.70 7.47
C GLN A 497 -3.81 14.87 8.88
N ARG A 498 -3.35 13.76 9.45
CA ARG A 498 -2.61 13.76 10.70
C ARG A 498 -1.17 14.21 10.49
N VAL A 499 -0.68 15.11 11.34
CA VAL A 499 0.71 15.58 11.37
C VAL A 499 1.34 15.25 12.72
N GLY A 500 1.91 14.05 12.84
CA GLY A 500 2.42 13.55 14.13
C GLY A 500 1.30 13.12 15.09
N ILE A 501 1.48 13.30 16.41
CA ILE A 501 0.58 12.67 17.41
C ILE A 501 -0.70 13.49 17.66
N SER A 502 -0.60 14.83 17.74
CA SER A 502 -1.67 15.72 18.21
C SER A 502 -1.91 16.93 17.30
N LYS A 503 -1.47 16.88 16.05
CA LYS A 503 -1.72 17.95 15.08
C LYS A 503 -2.50 17.42 13.88
N ILE A 504 -3.45 18.22 13.40
CA ILE A 504 -4.25 17.93 12.22
C ILE A 504 -4.06 19.07 11.22
N GLY A 505 -3.80 18.71 9.97
CA GLY A 505 -3.64 19.61 8.85
C GLY A 505 -4.65 19.31 7.76
N SER A 506 -4.75 20.24 6.81
CA SER A 506 -5.54 20.04 5.60
C SER A 506 -4.86 19.02 4.67
N GLY A 507 -5.61 18.07 4.12
CA GLY A 507 -5.09 17.08 3.18
C GLY A 507 -5.85 15.77 3.24
N ILE A 508 -5.47 14.82 2.38
CA ILE A 508 -6.08 13.48 2.40
C ILE A 508 -5.56 12.72 3.64
N GLY A 509 -6.49 12.34 4.51
CA GLY A 509 -6.23 11.76 5.82
C GLY A 509 -6.24 10.25 5.90
N ASP A 510 -6.38 9.77 7.12
CA ASP A 510 -6.44 8.34 7.46
C ASP A 510 -7.74 7.68 6.94
N LEU A 511 -7.77 6.36 6.89
CA LEU A 511 -8.98 5.59 6.64
C LEU A 511 -9.96 5.69 7.81
N THR A 512 -11.24 5.85 7.50
CA THR A 512 -12.32 5.88 8.50
C THR A 512 -12.47 4.50 9.17
N ILE A 513 -13.06 4.46 10.38
CA ILE A 513 -13.44 3.17 11.02
C ILE A 513 -14.37 2.38 10.10
N ASP A 514 -15.27 3.08 9.43
CA ASP A 514 -16.20 2.50 8.48
C ASP A 514 -15.48 1.70 7.40
N SER A 515 -14.56 2.34 6.68
CA SER A 515 -13.83 1.71 5.58
C SER A 515 -12.93 0.58 6.03
N ARG A 516 -12.33 0.71 7.21
CA ARG A 516 -11.61 -0.41 7.83
C ARG A 516 -12.54 -1.58 8.15
N SER A 517 -13.77 -1.32 8.59
CA SER A 517 -14.77 -2.38 8.81
C SER A 517 -15.10 -3.09 7.49
N HIS A 518 -15.31 -2.32 6.41
CA HIS A 518 -15.62 -2.88 5.09
C HIS A 518 -14.47 -3.74 4.55
N LEU A 519 -13.22 -3.31 4.77
CA LEU A 519 -12.04 -4.11 4.43
C LEU A 519 -12.00 -5.42 5.24
N LEU A 520 -12.30 -5.40 6.54
CA LEU A 520 -12.36 -6.61 7.37
C LEU A 520 -13.47 -7.57 6.91
N GLU A 521 -14.65 -7.05 6.57
CA GLU A 521 -15.75 -7.85 6.03
C GLU A 521 -15.39 -8.47 4.68
N ALA A 522 -14.71 -7.73 3.82
CA ALA A 522 -14.18 -8.26 2.56
C ALA A 522 -13.15 -9.38 2.81
N MET A 523 -12.26 -9.23 3.79
CA MET A 523 -11.30 -10.27 4.18
C MET A 523 -12.02 -11.54 4.67
N ILE A 524 -13.03 -11.40 5.54
CA ILE A 524 -13.84 -12.52 6.04
C ILE A 524 -14.54 -13.24 4.88
N LYS A 525 -15.22 -12.48 4.00
CA LYS A 525 -15.99 -13.02 2.87
C LYS A 525 -15.11 -13.75 1.87
N LEU A 526 -13.90 -13.25 1.63
CA LEU A 526 -12.94 -13.83 0.69
C LEU A 526 -12.04 -14.90 1.33
N GLY A 527 -12.09 -15.08 2.66
CA GLY A 527 -11.22 -16.02 3.36
C GLY A 527 -9.74 -15.63 3.30
N ILE A 528 -9.44 -14.34 3.50
CA ILE A 528 -8.07 -13.82 3.57
C ILE A 528 -7.48 -14.15 4.95
N GLU A 529 -6.37 -14.87 4.96
CA GLU A 529 -5.64 -15.21 6.17
C GLU A 529 -4.99 -13.97 6.78
N TRP A 530 -5.13 -13.81 8.09
CA TRP A 530 -4.46 -12.77 8.86
C TRP A 530 -4.09 -13.31 10.24
N ARG A 531 -2.85 -13.09 10.69
CA ARG A 531 -2.33 -13.71 11.92
C ARG A 531 -3.09 -13.18 13.13
N HIS A 532 -3.44 -14.06 14.06
CA HIS A 532 -4.19 -13.68 15.27
C HIS A 532 -3.48 -12.61 16.10
N SER A 533 -2.15 -12.64 16.18
CA SER A 533 -1.38 -11.62 16.90
C SER A 533 -1.50 -10.25 16.22
N GLU A 534 -1.38 -10.20 14.89
CA GLU A 534 -1.58 -8.97 14.12
C GLU A 534 -2.99 -8.40 14.24
N ILE A 535 -4.02 -9.25 14.27
CA ILE A 535 -5.41 -8.81 14.50
C ILE A 535 -5.54 -8.15 15.87
N ARG A 536 -4.95 -8.74 16.92
CA ARG A 536 -4.96 -8.18 18.27
C ARG A 536 -4.21 -6.85 18.32
N THR A 537 -3.01 -6.81 17.77
CA THR A 537 -2.19 -5.60 17.67
C THR A 537 -2.95 -4.50 16.95
N ALA A 538 -3.53 -4.78 15.78
CA ALA A 538 -4.35 -3.81 15.05
C ALA A 538 -5.55 -3.32 15.87
N TYR A 539 -6.28 -4.21 16.54
CA TYR A 539 -7.43 -3.82 17.35
C TYR A 539 -7.03 -2.94 18.54
N GLN A 540 -5.94 -3.28 19.24
CA GLN A 540 -5.41 -2.45 20.32
C GLN A 540 -4.99 -1.07 19.81
N MET A 541 -4.33 -0.99 18.66
CA MET A 541 -3.99 0.31 18.04
C MET A 541 -5.23 1.12 17.69
N VAL A 542 -6.30 0.49 17.20
CA VAL A 542 -7.60 1.15 16.99
C VAL A 542 -8.16 1.67 18.31
N LEU A 543 -8.22 0.84 19.35
CA LEU A 543 -8.77 1.27 20.64
C LEU A 543 -7.97 2.41 21.27
N GLN A 544 -6.63 2.33 21.23
CA GLN A 544 -5.76 3.38 21.75
C GLN A 544 -5.88 4.67 20.96
N ARG A 545 -6.06 4.61 19.65
CA ARG A 545 -6.08 5.80 18.80
C ARG A 545 -7.46 6.43 18.70
N GLU A 546 -8.43 5.62 18.31
CA GLU A 546 -9.76 6.06 17.92
C GLU A 546 -10.58 6.45 19.15
N THR A 547 -10.48 5.68 20.24
CA THR A 547 -11.12 6.06 21.52
C THR A 547 -10.51 7.34 22.11
N ILE A 548 -9.19 7.51 22.03
CA ILE A 548 -8.53 8.76 22.48
C ILE A 548 -8.98 9.96 21.64
N GLU A 549 -9.29 9.72 20.37
CA GLU A 549 -9.71 10.77 19.43
C GLU A 549 -11.21 11.01 19.40
N GLY A 550 -12.00 10.18 20.10
CA GLY A 550 -13.45 10.23 20.09
C GLY A 550 -14.12 9.63 18.87
N PHE A 551 -13.40 8.89 18.03
CA PHE A 551 -14.06 8.15 16.95
C PHE A 551 -14.79 6.96 17.53
N PRO A 552 -16.12 6.85 17.30
CA PRO A 552 -16.86 5.69 17.72
C PRO A 552 -16.30 4.47 16.98
N VAL A 553 -15.66 3.57 17.74
CA VAL A 553 -15.37 2.25 17.22
C VAL A 553 -16.72 1.54 17.12
N THR A 554 -17.12 1.19 15.91
CA THR A 554 -18.49 0.74 15.64
C THR A 554 -18.69 -0.69 16.12
N ARG A 555 -19.94 -1.08 16.42
CA ARG A 555 -20.24 -2.48 16.75
C ARG A 555 -19.80 -3.40 15.62
N ARG A 556 -20.07 -3.00 14.37
CA ARG A 556 -19.70 -3.74 13.16
C ARG A 556 -18.19 -3.97 13.04
N PHE A 557 -17.38 -2.95 13.33
CA PHE A 557 -15.92 -3.09 13.36
C PHE A 557 -15.48 -4.16 14.38
N ARG A 558 -16.01 -4.09 15.61
CA ARG A 558 -15.70 -5.07 16.65
C ARG A 558 -16.14 -6.48 16.25
N GLU A 559 -17.34 -6.61 15.71
CA GLU A 559 -17.86 -7.88 15.22
C GLU A 559 -16.97 -8.47 14.12
N ALA A 560 -16.48 -7.67 13.17
CA ALA A 560 -15.56 -8.14 12.15
C ALA A 560 -14.22 -8.64 12.76
N ILE A 561 -13.64 -7.89 13.71
CA ILE A 561 -12.42 -8.31 14.44
C ILE A 561 -12.63 -9.63 15.17
N TYR A 562 -13.71 -9.76 15.93
CA TYR A 562 -14.00 -10.96 16.70
C TYR A 562 -14.27 -12.17 15.81
N THR A 563 -14.93 -11.97 14.66
CA THR A 563 -15.13 -13.03 13.67
C THR A 563 -13.79 -13.53 13.12
N MET A 564 -12.87 -12.61 12.78
CA MET A 564 -11.52 -12.96 12.32
C MET A 564 -10.70 -13.73 13.37
N LEU A 565 -10.95 -13.49 14.66
CA LEU A 565 -10.31 -14.21 15.78
C LEU A 565 -11.01 -15.53 16.15
N GLY A 566 -12.13 -15.87 15.50
CA GLY A 566 -12.93 -17.04 15.86
C GLY A 566 -13.60 -16.94 17.24
N ILE A 567 -13.79 -15.74 17.79
CA ILE A 567 -14.39 -15.53 19.10
C ILE A 567 -15.92 -15.61 18.99
N THR A 568 -16.50 -16.63 19.62
CA THR A 568 -17.95 -16.88 19.67
C THR A 568 -18.51 -16.75 21.09
N GLY A 569 -19.79 -16.39 21.23
CA GLY A 569 -20.53 -16.46 22.51
C GLY A 569 -20.97 -15.11 23.10
N VAL A 570 -21.62 -15.18 24.27
CA VAL A 570 -22.33 -14.05 24.92
C VAL A 570 -21.40 -13.01 25.56
N PHE A 571 -20.17 -13.39 25.88
CA PHE A 571 -19.15 -12.52 26.51
C PHE A 571 -18.22 -11.81 25.52
N ARG A 572 -18.56 -11.84 24.22
CA ARG A 572 -17.76 -11.29 23.12
C ARG A 572 -17.32 -9.83 23.35
N GLY A 573 -18.20 -9.00 23.94
CA GLY A 573 -17.91 -7.58 24.22
C GLY A 573 -16.91 -7.32 25.35
N LEU A 574 -16.57 -8.33 26.15
CA LEU A 574 -15.56 -8.23 27.21
C LEU A 574 -14.16 -8.58 26.70
N SER A 575 -14.05 -9.29 25.57
CA SER A 575 -12.77 -9.62 24.95
C SER A 575 -12.05 -8.35 24.49
N PHE A 576 -10.85 -8.10 25.04
CA PHE A 576 -10.01 -6.90 24.85
C PHE A 576 -10.58 -5.59 25.40
N HIS A 577 -11.57 -5.65 26.30
CA HIS A 577 -11.87 -4.50 27.14
C HIS A 577 -10.62 -4.24 28.01
N PRO A 578 -10.20 -2.98 28.24
CA PRO A 578 -9.02 -2.67 29.06
C PRO A 578 -9.05 -3.30 30.47
N ILE A 579 -10.26 -3.55 30.99
CA ILE A 579 -10.50 -4.24 32.28
C ILE A 579 -10.14 -5.74 32.23
N PHE A 580 -10.30 -6.41 31.07
CA PHE A 580 -10.08 -7.86 30.91
C PHE A 580 -8.78 -8.21 30.15
N ASP A 581 -8.03 -7.21 29.66
CA ASP A 581 -6.62 -7.30 29.23
C ASP A 581 -5.77 -6.24 29.99
N PRO A 582 -5.72 -6.31 31.35
CA PRO A 582 -5.04 -5.30 32.16
C PRO A 582 -3.51 -5.32 32.00
N TYR A 583 -2.97 -6.33 31.31
CA TYR A 583 -1.54 -6.53 31.07
C TYR A 583 -1.10 -6.17 29.64
N GLY A 584 -1.94 -5.52 28.82
CA GLY A 584 -1.52 -4.96 27.53
C GLY A 584 -0.67 -5.92 26.70
N THR A 585 -1.14 -7.16 26.50
CA THR A 585 -0.33 -8.28 25.96
C THR A 585 0.06 -8.14 24.47
N GLY A 586 -0.01 -6.94 23.88
CA GLY A 586 0.31 -6.67 22.48
C GLY A 586 0.77 -5.24 22.13
N VAL A 587 1.08 -4.40 23.13
CA VAL A 587 1.75 -3.10 22.91
C VAL A 587 2.87 -2.97 23.93
N ASP A 588 4.00 -2.35 23.55
CA ASP A 588 5.06 -1.92 24.48
C ASP A 588 4.40 -1.36 25.74
N GLN A 589 4.48 -2.11 26.83
CA GLN A 589 4.12 -1.59 28.14
C GLN A 589 5.10 -0.45 28.40
N PHE A 590 4.61 0.70 28.88
CA PHE A 590 5.50 1.71 29.44
C PHE A 590 6.37 0.99 30.47
N THR A 591 7.66 0.91 30.19
CA THR A 591 8.59 0.43 31.21
C THR A 591 8.60 1.47 32.33
N GLU A 592 9.00 1.07 33.55
CA GLU A 592 9.20 2.06 34.63
C GLU A 592 10.17 3.18 34.17
N GLU A 593 11.11 2.86 33.27
CA GLU A 593 12.03 3.80 32.65
C GLU A 593 11.32 4.81 31.72
N ASP A 594 10.30 4.38 30.97
CA ASP A 594 9.47 5.25 30.13
C ASP A 594 8.54 6.14 30.96
N GLU A 595 7.97 5.63 32.06
CA GLU A 595 7.18 6.44 33.00
C GLU A 595 8.04 7.50 33.68
N VAL A 596 9.27 7.14 34.08
CA VAL A 596 10.26 8.07 34.65
C VAL A 596 10.70 9.10 33.61
N ALA A 597 10.91 8.71 32.34
CA ALA A 597 11.25 9.64 31.26
C ALA A 597 10.11 10.62 30.96
N VAL A 598 8.85 10.14 30.96
CA VAL A 598 7.66 10.97 30.78
C VAL A 598 7.47 11.92 31.97
N GLN A 599 7.65 11.44 33.20
CA GLN A 599 7.61 12.29 34.40
C GLN A 599 8.69 13.38 34.35
N ARG A 600 9.92 13.03 33.97
CA ARG A 600 11.01 14.01 33.81
C ARG A 600 10.65 15.10 32.80
N ILE A 601 10.05 14.72 31.67
CA ILE A 601 9.58 15.67 30.63
C ILE A 601 8.42 16.53 31.15
N LEU A 602 7.50 15.97 31.93
CA LEU A 602 6.37 16.71 32.53
C LEU A 602 6.84 17.70 33.61
N GLU A 603 7.80 17.30 34.43
CA GLU A 603 8.45 18.16 35.43
C GLU A 603 9.26 19.29 34.79
N GLU A 604 9.98 19.02 33.69
CA GLU A 604 10.63 20.06 32.89
C GLU A 604 9.61 21.04 32.32
N LYS A 605 8.47 20.54 31.83
CA LYS A 605 7.39 21.39 31.29
C LYS A 605 6.76 22.29 32.35
N ASN A 606 6.62 21.80 33.58
CA ASN A 606 6.13 22.59 34.71
C ASN A 606 7.16 23.63 35.17
N LYS A 607 8.47 23.37 35.06
CA LYS A 607 9.51 24.39 35.31
C LYS A 607 9.50 25.54 34.31
N PHE A 608 9.08 25.31 33.06
CA PHE A 608 8.90 26.38 32.07
C PHE A 608 7.61 27.20 32.27
N MET A 609 6.58 26.65 32.93
CA MET A 609 5.34 27.39 33.23
C MET A 609 5.44 28.27 34.50
N VAL A 610 6.40 28.02 35.39
CA VAL A 610 6.61 28.84 36.60
C VAL A 610 7.53 30.06 36.32
N LYS A 611 8.09 30.16 35.12
CA LYS A 611 8.92 31.30 34.67
C LYS A 611 8.31 32.12 33.52
N ALA A 612 7.02 31.93 33.21
CA ALA A 612 6.28 32.74 32.25
C ALA A 612 5.28 33.65 32.96
#